data_AF-A0A7S3UT80-F1
#
_entry.id   AF-A0A7S3UT80-F1
#
_cell.length_a   1.000
_cell.length_b   1.000
_cell.length_c   1.000
_cell.angle_alpha   90.00
_cell.angle_beta   90.00
_cell.angle_gamma   90.00
#
_symmetry.space_group_name_H-M   'P 1'
#
loop_
_entity.id
_entity.type
_entity.pdbx_description
1 polymer ?
#
loop_
_entity_poly.entity_id
_entity_poly.type
_entity_poly.pdbx_seq_one_letter_code
_entity_poly.pdbx_strand_id
1 'polypeptide(L)'
;EEARELRREQRRREREAEERRRVLAEEAEERRRALEEEELRRMEPQRPEVAKVYRQKDTKVRNQRVLGALMGHLASARRILKQDSKIFEKQAAAQQGAVARVRNERFRMRDREREKLQQAREAELVKRDGIVARQKRAELVLLSAAWARARAPLRGFLRTRAGPPLAWLPVEHTRKTRALLKEAAAAVDASLEERRRADAEAVKEIEAEVAEKAARRQATRDQREQERAAREGGGGGGGGG
;
A
#
# COMPACT_ATOMS: atom_id res chain seq x y z
N GLU A 1 -51.22 -3.60 12.42
CA GLU A 1 -51.01 -2.46 13.33
C GLU A 1 -49.82 -2.70 14.28
N GLU A 2 -49.56 -3.95 14.65
CA GLU A 2 -48.44 -4.44 15.47
C GLU A 2 -47.03 -3.91 15.06
N ALA A 3 -46.73 -3.82 13.76
CA ALA A 3 -45.44 -3.30 13.29
C ALA A 3 -45.21 -1.80 13.59
N ARG A 4 -46.27 -1.03 13.83
CA ARG A 4 -46.18 0.38 14.23
C ARG A 4 -45.99 0.52 15.74
N GLU A 5 -46.50 -0.42 16.54
CA GLU A 5 -46.35 -0.46 17.99
C GLU A 5 -44.94 -0.91 18.40
N LEU A 6 -44.41 -1.96 17.76
CA LEU A 6 -43.02 -2.41 17.97
C LEU A 6 -42.00 -1.29 17.70
N ARG A 7 -42.23 -0.46 16.67
CA ARG A 7 -41.37 0.70 16.38
C ARG A 7 -41.51 1.82 17.41
N ARG A 8 -42.66 1.96 18.07
CA ARG A 8 -42.87 2.94 19.15
C ARG A 8 -42.18 2.49 20.43
N GLU A 9 -42.25 1.20 20.75
CA GLU A 9 -41.56 0.62 21.91
C GLU A 9 -40.04 0.65 21.74
N GLN A 10 -39.52 0.34 20.55
CA GLN A 10 -38.08 0.44 20.25
C GLN A 10 -37.58 1.88 20.46
N ARG A 11 -38.30 2.88 19.96
CA ARG A 11 -37.95 4.30 20.16
C ARG A 11 -38.04 4.73 21.63
N ARG A 12 -38.95 4.16 22.41
CA ARG A 12 -39.05 4.44 23.85
C ARG A 12 -37.86 3.86 24.60
N ARG A 13 -37.48 2.61 24.29
CA ARG A 13 -36.28 1.97 24.88
C ARG A 13 -34.98 2.67 24.49
N GLU A 14 -34.88 3.15 23.25
CA GLU A 14 -33.74 3.94 22.80
C GLU A 14 -33.63 5.27 23.56
N ARG A 15 -34.75 5.99 23.75
CA ARG A 15 -34.78 7.23 24.55
C ARG A 15 -34.43 6.98 26.01
N GLU A 16 -34.98 5.94 26.63
CA GLU A 16 -34.65 5.57 28.02
C GLU A 16 -33.18 5.15 28.16
N ALA A 17 -32.59 4.51 27.14
CA ALA A 17 -31.17 4.16 27.12
C ALA A 17 -30.27 5.40 26.92
N GLU A 18 -30.69 6.36 26.09
CA GLU A 18 -29.98 7.63 25.91
C GLU A 18 -30.02 8.49 27.18
N GLU A 19 -31.15 8.56 27.88
CA GLU A 19 -31.28 9.28 29.14
C GLU A 19 -30.38 8.68 30.23
N ARG A 20 -30.35 7.34 30.36
CA ARG A 20 -29.44 6.66 31.30
C ARG A 20 -27.97 6.93 30.97
N ARG A 21 -27.61 7.00 29.68
CA ARG A 21 -26.25 7.35 29.26
C ARG A 21 -25.89 8.80 29.59
N ARG A 22 -26.84 9.73 29.49
CA ARG A 22 -26.63 11.13 29.86
C ARG A 22 -26.40 11.29 31.37
N VAL A 23 -27.24 10.66 32.19
CA VAL A 23 -27.09 10.70 33.65
C VAL A 23 -25.75 10.10 34.09
N LEU A 24 -25.35 8.96 33.53
CA LEU A 24 -24.05 8.35 33.85
C LEU A 24 -22.86 9.21 33.38
N ALA A 25 -23.01 9.96 32.29
CA ALA A 25 -21.98 10.88 31.82
C ALA A 25 -21.85 12.10 32.74
N GLU A 26 -22.98 12.67 33.19
CA GLU A 26 -22.99 13.77 34.16
C GLU A 26 -22.38 13.36 35.50
N GLU A 27 -22.75 12.19 36.04
CA GLU A 27 -22.15 11.65 37.27
C GLU A 27 -20.63 11.40 37.13
N ALA A 28 -20.17 10.97 35.96
CA ALA A 28 -18.76 10.75 35.70
C ALA A 28 -17.97 12.07 35.61
N GLU A 29 -18.57 13.14 35.06
CA GLU A 29 -17.97 14.47 35.06
C GLU A 29 -17.87 15.08 36.46
N GLU A 30 -18.91 14.92 37.29
CA GLU A 30 -18.89 15.39 38.67
C GLU A 30 -17.79 14.70 39.49
N ARG A 31 -17.62 13.39 39.32
CA ARG A 31 -16.53 12.64 39.97
C ARG A 31 -15.15 13.10 39.51
N ARG A 32 -14.98 13.43 38.22
CA ARG A 32 -13.71 13.99 37.70
C ARG A 32 -13.40 15.34 38.32
N ARG A 33 -14.37 16.25 38.40
CA ARG A 33 -14.20 17.56 39.04
C ARG A 33 -13.84 17.45 40.51
N ALA A 34 -14.48 16.53 41.24
CA ALA A 34 -14.17 16.28 42.65
C ALA A 34 -12.73 15.76 42.84
N LEU A 35 -12.26 14.86 41.96
CA LEU A 35 -10.89 14.34 42.00
C LEU A 35 -9.86 15.43 41.63
N GLU A 36 -10.14 16.27 40.63
CA GLU A 36 -9.26 17.40 40.26
C GLU A 36 -9.16 18.42 41.40
N GLU A 37 -10.26 18.72 42.10
CA GLU A 37 -10.24 19.62 43.25
C GLU A 37 -9.46 19.02 44.43
N GLU A 38 -9.57 17.72 44.66
CA GLU A 38 -8.80 17.02 45.70
C GLU A 38 -7.30 16.97 45.37
N GLU A 39 -6.94 16.78 44.10
CA GLU A 39 -5.54 16.84 43.64
C GLU A 39 -4.95 18.23 43.78
N LEU A 40 -5.71 19.28 43.46
CA LEU A 40 -5.31 20.69 43.65
C LEU A 40 -5.01 21.01 45.12
N ARG A 41 -5.83 20.51 46.06
CA ARG A 41 -5.59 20.68 47.51
C ARG A 41 -4.35 19.93 47.99
N ARG A 42 -4.04 18.77 47.40
CA ARG A 42 -2.82 18.01 47.70
C ARG A 42 -1.55 18.66 47.12
N MET A 43 -1.69 19.48 46.08
CA MET A 43 -0.57 20.17 45.44
C MET A 43 -0.22 21.53 46.06
N GLU A 44 -0.94 22.01 47.08
CA GLU A 44 -0.52 23.23 47.79
C GLU A 44 0.83 23.00 48.49
N PRO A 45 1.92 23.69 48.08
CA PRO A 45 3.22 23.47 48.66
C PRO A 45 3.24 24.02 50.09
N GLN A 46 3.32 23.13 51.09
CA GLN A 46 3.58 23.50 52.47
C GLN A 46 4.92 24.26 52.53
N ARG A 47 4.90 25.49 53.06
CA ARG A 47 6.11 26.29 53.24
C ARG A 47 7.03 25.54 54.21
N PRO A 48 8.26 25.17 53.80
CA PRO A 48 9.15 24.43 54.69
C PRO A 48 9.53 25.28 55.90
N GLU A 49 9.41 24.71 57.10
CA GLU A 49 9.86 25.37 58.32
C GLU A 49 11.37 25.60 58.28
N VAL A 50 11.77 26.87 58.28
CA VAL A 50 13.18 27.24 58.21
C VAL A 50 13.90 26.80 59.49
N ALA A 51 14.87 25.89 59.36
CA ALA A 51 15.60 25.30 60.48
C ALA A 51 16.25 26.37 61.38
N LYS A 52 16.25 26.13 62.70
CA LYS A 52 16.69 27.08 63.74
C LYS A 52 18.12 27.63 63.54
N VAL A 53 18.99 26.88 62.86
CA VAL A 53 20.36 27.26 62.50
C VAL A 53 20.41 28.50 61.58
N TYR A 54 19.40 28.68 60.73
CA TYR A 54 19.26 29.85 59.86
C TYR A 54 18.68 31.08 60.59
N ARG A 55 18.33 30.98 61.88
CA ARG A 55 17.85 32.11 62.70
C ARG A 55 18.98 32.88 63.39
N GLN A 56 20.16 32.28 63.55
CA GLN A 56 21.34 32.89 64.20
C GLN A 56 21.88 34.07 63.39
N LYS A 57 22.36 35.13 64.07
CA LYS A 57 22.77 36.39 63.41
C LYS A 57 24.01 36.18 62.53
N ASP A 58 24.99 35.39 62.96
CA ASP A 58 26.24 35.19 62.21
C ASP A 58 26.06 34.30 60.98
N THR A 59 25.23 33.26 61.07
CA THR A 59 24.88 32.42 59.92
C THR A 59 24.05 33.19 58.90
N LYS A 60 23.16 34.10 59.35
CA LYS A 60 22.45 35.02 58.47
C LYS A 60 23.38 35.95 57.72
N VAL A 61 24.35 36.58 58.40
CA VAL A 61 25.31 37.50 57.76
C VAL A 61 26.20 36.74 56.77
N ARG A 62 26.69 35.55 57.13
CA ARG A 62 27.47 34.70 56.21
C ARG A 62 26.64 34.27 55.00
N ASN A 63 25.42 33.80 55.20
CA ASN A 63 24.53 33.38 54.12
C ASN A 63 24.13 34.56 53.22
N GLN A 64 23.92 35.75 53.77
CA GLN A 64 23.68 36.98 52.99
C GLN A 64 24.90 37.36 52.15
N ARG A 65 26.13 37.25 52.67
CA ARG A 65 27.36 37.50 51.90
C ARG A 65 27.56 36.48 50.78
N VAL A 66 27.38 35.19 51.08
CA VAL A 66 27.49 34.11 50.10
C VAL A 66 26.41 34.24 49.02
N LEU A 67 25.16 34.51 49.41
CA LEU A 67 24.06 34.77 48.48
C LEU A 67 24.32 36.02 47.64
N GLY A 68 24.85 37.09 48.22
CA GLY A 68 25.24 38.30 47.50
C GLY A 68 26.33 38.04 46.45
N ALA A 69 27.36 37.28 46.80
CA ALA A 69 28.42 36.87 45.86
C ALA A 69 27.87 35.99 44.73
N LEU A 70 27.03 35.01 45.05
CA LEU A 70 26.34 34.16 44.08
C LEU A 70 25.44 34.98 43.14
N MET A 71 24.67 35.92 43.67
CA MET A 71 23.82 36.80 42.88
C MET A 71 24.65 37.74 41.99
N GLY A 72 25.83 38.17 42.46
CA GLY A 72 26.80 38.92 41.66
C GLY A 72 27.36 38.11 40.49
N HIS A 73 27.77 36.87 40.73
CA HIS A 73 28.23 35.96 39.68
C HIS A 73 27.10 35.59 38.70
N LEU A 74 25.87 35.36 39.19
CA LEU A 74 24.68 35.16 38.37
C LEU A 74 24.35 36.40 37.52
N ALA A 75 24.47 37.60 38.08
CA ALA A 75 24.27 38.83 37.34
C ALA A 75 25.35 39.02 36.25
N SER A 76 26.60 38.69 36.54
CA SER A 76 27.70 38.69 35.57
C SER A 76 27.47 37.65 34.46
N ALA A 77 27.15 36.41 34.83
CA ALA A 77 26.82 35.35 33.88
C ALA A 77 25.61 35.72 33.01
N ARG A 78 24.58 36.34 33.59
CA ARG A 78 23.41 36.84 32.84
C ARG A 78 23.78 37.95 31.86
N ARG A 79 24.74 38.83 32.20
CA ARG A 79 25.24 39.86 31.27
C ARG A 79 26.01 39.23 30.11
N ILE A 80 26.88 38.26 30.39
CA ILE A 80 27.64 37.52 29.36
C ILE A 80 26.67 36.77 28.43
N LEU A 81 25.69 36.04 28.99
CA LEU A 81 24.67 35.36 28.19
C LEU A 81 23.80 36.31 27.35
N LYS A 82 23.54 37.53 27.84
CA LYS A 82 22.84 38.56 27.06
C LYS A 82 23.70 39.16 25.95
N GLN A 83 25.01 39.24 26.14
CA GLN A 83 25.95 39.69 25.10
C GLN A 83 26.10 38.62 24.02
N ASP A 84 26.20 37.35 24.45
CA ASP A 84 26.38 36.20 23.57
C ASP A 84 25.06 35.67 22.99
N SER A 85 23.90 36.22 23.38
CA SER A 85 22.58 35.76 22.90
C SER A 85 22.50 35.73 21.37
N LYS A 86 23.07 36.74 20.70
CA LYS A 86 23.15 36.81 19.24
C LYS A 86 24.01 35.71 18.63
N ILE A 87 25.04 35.25 19.35
CA ILE A 87 25.91 34.14 18.91
C ILE A 87 25.15 32.83 19.08
N PHE A 88 24.46 32.63 20.21
CA PHE A 88 23.62 31.45 20.43
C PHE A 88 22.46 31.37 19.45
N GLU A 89 21.80 32.49 19.12
CA GLU A 89 20.75 32.55 18.09
C GLU A 89 21.28 32.16 16.71
N LYS A 90 22.47 32.66 16.32
CA LYS A 90 23.13 32.27 15.06
C LYS A 90 23.50 30.79 15.04
N GLN A 91 24.03 30.26 16.15
CA GLN A 91 24.36 28.84 16.27
C GLN A 91 23.10 27.97 16.21
N ALA A 92 22.03 28.37 16.90
CA ALA A 92 20.75 27.67 16.86
C ALA A 92 20.14 27.68 15.45
N ALA A 93 20.16 28.83 14.76
CA ALA A 93 19.71 28.94 13.37
C ALA A 93 20.55 28.08 12.42
N ALA A 94 21.87 28.05 12.59
CA ALA A 94 22.77 27.22 11.81
C ALA A 94 22.51 25.72 12.05
N GLN A 95 22.30 25.31 13.31
CA GLN A 95 21.96 23.93 13.67
C GLN A 95 20.59 23.52 13.10
N GLN A 96 19.57 24.38 13.22
CA GLN A 96 18.25 24.12 12.64
C GLN A 96 18.33 24.01 11.10
N GLY A 97 19.10 24.89 10.46
CA GLY A 97 19.36 24.82 9.01
C GLY A 97 20.06 23.53 8.60
N ALA A 98 21.06 23.08 9.36
CA ALA A 98 21.74 21.82 9.12
C ALA A 98 20.79 20.62 9.29
N VAL A 99 19.97 20.59 10.34
CA VAL A 99 18.96 19.55 10.57
C VAL A 99 17.93 19.52 9.44
N ALA A 100 17.47 20.67 8.97
CA ALA A 100 16.54 20.77 7.85
C ALA A 100 17.15 20.24 6.55
N ARG A 101 18.42 20.55 6.26
CA ARG A 101 19.15 20.02 5.09
C ARG A 101 19.27 18.50 5.14
N VAL A 102 19.72 17.95 6.27
CA VAL A 102 19.84 16.50 6.47
C VAL A 102 18.48 15.81 6.35
N ARG A 103 17.40 16.42 6.89
CA ARG A 103 16.04 15.89 6.77
C ARG A 103 15.57 15.86 5.31
N ASN A 104 15.83 16.93 4.56
CA ASN A 104 15.48 17.04 3.14
C ASN A 104 16.26 16.04 2.28
N GLU A 105 17.56 15.86 2.55
CA GLU A 105 18.38 14.85 1.87
C GLU A 105 17.90 13.43 2.16
N ARG A 106 17.60 13.11 3.42
CA ARG A 106 17.01 11.82 3.80
C ARG A 106 15.64 11.58 3.17
N PHE A 107 14.84 12.63 2.97
CA PHE A 107 13.57 12.52 2.27
C PHE A 107 13.79 12.21 0.78
N ARG A 108 14.64 12.98 0.10
CA ARG A 108 15.03 12.76 -1.30
C ARG A 108 15.61 11.37 -1.55
N MET A 109 16.46 10.87 -0.63
CA MET A 109 17.03 9.53 -0.74
C MET A 109 15.95 8.44 -0.65
N ARG A 110 15.02 8.57 0.30
CA ARG A 110 13.89 7.62 0.43
C ARG A 110 12.99 7.62 -0.79
N ASP A 111 12.73 8.77 -1.39
CA ASP A 111 11.91 8.86 -2.59
C ASP A 111 12.60 8.18 -3.79
N ARG A 112 13.90 8.41 -3.98
CA ARG A 112 14.69 7.72 -5.01
C ARG A 112 14.73 6.21 -4.82
N GLU A 113 14.85 5.74 -3.58
CA GLU A 113 14.82 4.30 -3.28
C GLU A 113 13.45 3.68 -3.59
N ARG A 114 12.37 4.38 -3.25
CA ARG A 114 11.00 3.96 -3.58
C ARG A 114 10.80 3.87 -5.09
N GLU A 115 11.31 4.84 -5.85
CA GLU A 115 11.24 4.82 -7.32
C GLU A 115 12.00 3.65 -7.92
N LYS A 116 13.23 3.40 -7.45
CA LYS A 116 14.02 2.23 -7.88
C LYS A 116 13.29 0.92 -7.60
N LEU A 117 12.69 0.78 -6.42
CA LEU A 117 11.94 -0.41 -6.05
C LEU A 117 10.70 -0.61 -6.93
N GLN A 118 9.99 0.48 -7.24
CA GLN A 118 8.83 0.44 -8.14
C GLN A 118 9.25 0.03 -9.57
N GLN A 119 10.31 0.63 -10.11
CA GLN A 119 10.86 0.27 -11.43
C GLN A 119 11.31 -1.20 -11.48
N ALA A 120 11.99 -1.68 -10.44
CA ALA A 120 12.42 -3.07 -10.35
C ALA A 120 11.22 -4.04 -10.35
N ARG A 121 10.20 -3.72 -9.55
CA ARG A 121 8.96 -4.50 -9.49
C ARG A 121 8.21 -4.51 -10.83
N GLU A 122 8.14 -3.38 -11.51
CA GLU A 122 7.51 -3.29 -12.84
C GLU A 122 8.26 -4.13 -13.87
N ALA A 123 9.59 -4.06 -13.89
CA ALA A 123 10.42 -4.89 -14.77
C ALA A 123 10.23 -6.39 -14.49
N GLU A 124 10.12 -6.78 -13.22
CA GLU A 124 9.84 -8.17 -12.83
C GLU A 124 8.47 -8.63 -13.33
N LEU A 125 7.43 -7.80 -13.19
CA LEU A 125 6.08 -8.13 -13.67
C LEU A 125 6.04 -8.34 -15.19
N VAL A 126 6.76 -7.51 -15.95
CA VAL A 126 6.88 -7.68 -17.41
C VAL A 126 7.57 -9.00 -17.75
N LYS A 127 8.68 -9.33 -17.06
CA LYS A 127 9.37 -10.61 -17.24
C LYS A 127 8.46 -11.79 -16.92
N ARG A 128 7.74 -11.72 -15.79
CA ARG A 128 6.80 -12.77 -15.36
C ARG A 128 5.72 -13.02 -16.42
N ASP A 129 5.09 -11.98 -16.93
CA ASP A 129 4.05 -12.14 -17.94
C ASP A 129 4.61 -12.71 -19.25
N GLY A 130 5.84 -12.33 -19.62
CA GLY A 130 6.54 -12.94 -20.75
C GLY A 130 6.81 -14.43 -20.55
N ILE A 131 7.20 -14.85 -19.35
CA ILE A 131 7.39 -16.27 -19.01
C ILE A 131 6.07 -17.03 -19.08
N VAL A 132 5.01 -16.49 -18.46
CA VAL A 132 3.67 -17.10 -18.48
C VAL A 132 3.17 -17.26 -19.91
N ALA A 133 3.35 -16.25 -20.76
CA ALA A 133 2.95 -16.33 -22.17
C ALA A 133 3.73 -17.42 -22.93
N ARG A 134 5.03 -17.55 -22.69
CA ARG A 134 5.85 -18.63 -23.28
C ARG A 134 5.38 -20.01 -22.79
N GLN A 135 5.05 -20.15 -21.51
CA GLN A 135 4.51 -21.38 -20.94
C GLN A 135 3.19 -21.76 -21.63
N LYS A 136 2.22 -20.84 -21.68
CA LYS A 136 0.94 -21.07 -22.37
C LYS A 136 1.13 -21.49 -23.83
N ARG A 137 2.05 -20.85 -24.57
CA ARG A 137 2.36 -21.24 -25.95
C ARG A 137 2.97 -22.64 -26.04
N ALA A 138 3.92 -22.97 -25.16
CA ALA A 138 4.54 -24.28 -25.15
C ALA A 138 3.51 -25.38 -24.84
N GLU A 139 2.60 -25.15 -23.89
CA GLU A 139 1.49 -26.05 -23.58
C GLU A 139 0.58 -26.27 -24.79
N LEU A 140 0.19 -25.19 -25.49
CA LEU A 140 -0.61 -25.31 -26.72
C LEU A 140 0.09 -26.14 -27.80
N VAL A 141 1.38 -25.92 -28.01
CA VAL A 141 2.18 -26.68 -28.98
C VAL A 141 2.27 -28.16 -28.60
N LEU A 142 2.45 -28.47 -27.32
CA LEU A 142 2.49 -29.85 -26.84
C LEU A 142 1.14 -30.55 -27.01
N LEU A 143 0.04 -29.87 -26.66
CA LEU A 143 -1.31 -30.40 -26.83
C LEU A 143 -1.66 -30.62 -28.30
N SER A 144 -1.32 -29.67 -29.17
CA SER A 144 -1.57 -29.79 -30.61
C SER A 144 -0.74 -30.92 -31.24
N ALA A 145 0.52 -31.08 -30.83
CA ALA A 145 1.38 -32.17 -31.26
C ALA A 145 0.86 -33.53 -30.79
N ALA A 146 0.44 -33.66 -29.53
CA ALA A 146 -0.13 -34.89 -28.99
C ALA A 146 -1.42 -35.28 -29.72
N TRP A 147 -2.29 -34.29 -29.96
CA TRP A 147 -3.54 -34.50 -30.67
C TRP A 147 -3.31 -34.88 -32.14
N ALA A 148 -2.42 -34.17 -32.84
CA ALA A 148 -2.05 -34.48 -34.22
C ALA A 148 -1.44 -35.87 -34.35
N ARG A 149 -0.59 -36.27 -33.39
CA ARG A 149 -0.02 -37.62 -33.32
C ARG A 149 -1.08 -38.70 -33.19
N ALA A 150 -2.13 -38.46 -32.41
CA ALA A 150 -3.26 -39.38 -32.26
C ALA A 150 -4.16 -39.43 -33.51
N ARG A 151 -4.32 -38.30 -34.21
CA ARG A 151 -5.25 -38.16 -35.34
C ARG A 151 -4.63 -38.58 -36.68
N ALA A 152 -3.34 -38.35 -36.90
CA ALA A 152 -2.67 -38.61 -38.17
C ALA A 152 -2.77 -40.06 -38.68
N PRO A 153 -2.67 -41.10 -37.82
CA PRO A 153 -2.86 -42.49 -38.25
C PRO A 153 -4.27 -42.77 -38.79
N LEU A 154 -5.29 -42.02 -38.33
CA LEU A 154 -6.69 -42.21 -38.73
C LEU A 154 -6.94 -41.89 -40.20
N ARG A 155 -6.02 -41.22 -40.90
CA ARG A 155 -6.08 -40.97 -42.36
C ARG A 155 -6.22 -42.25 -43.17
N GLY A 156 -5.66 -43.35 -42.68
CA GLY A 156 -5.70 -44.65 -43.36
C GLY A 156 -6.94 -45.47 -43.07
N PHE A 157 -7.85 -45.04 -42.19
CA PHE A 157 -8.96 -45.88 -41.71
C PHE A 157 -10.32 -45.33 -42.13
N LEU A 158 -11.25 -46.23 -42.45
CA LEU A 158 -12.66 -45.91 -42.61
C LEU A 158 -13.32 -45.87 -41.24
N ARG A 159 -14.25 -44.93 -41.03
CA ARG A 159 -15.01 -44.81 -39.78
C ARG A 159 -16.45 -45.30 -39.97
N THR A 160 -16.94 -46.07 -39.01
CA THR A 160 -18.34 -46.51 -39.01
C THR A 160 -19.29 -45.36 -38.69
N ARG A 161 -20.51 -45.41 -39.25
CA ARG A 161 -21.59 -44.45 -38.92
C ARG A 161 -22.35 -44.82 -37.63
N ALA A 162 -22.27 -46.08 -37.21
CA ALA A 162 -22.77 -46.51 -35.91
C ALA A 162 -21.88 -45.98 -34.78
N GLY A 163 -22.48 -45.67 -33.63
CA GLY A 163 -21.74 -45.26 -32.44
C GLY A 163 -21.29 -46.47 -31.61
N PRO A 164 -20.09 -46.45 -30.99
CA PRO A 164 -18.96 -45.54 -31.23
C PRO A 164 -18.28 -45.78 -32.60
N PRO A 165 -17.73 -44.74 -33.26
CA PRO A 165 -17.12 -44.89 -34.57
C PRO A 165 -15.87 -45.76 -34.50
N LEU A 166 -15.92 -46.95 -35.10
CA LEU A 166 -14.79 -47.87 -35.19
C LEU A 166 -13.95 -47.50 -36.42
N ALA A 167 -12.63 -47.42 -36.21
CA ALA A 167 -11.65 -47.30 -37.27
C ALA A 167 -11.35 -48.69 -37.81
N TRP A 168 -11.65 -48.93 -39.09
CA TRP A 168 -11.44 -50.23 -39.73
C TRP A 168 -10.83 -50.04 -41.12
N LEU A 169 -10.08 -51.06 -41.56
CA LEU A 169 -9.46 -51.11 -42.88
C LEU A 169 -9.80 -52.46 -43.52
N PRO A 170 -10.49 -52.48 -44.68
CA PRO A 170 -10.70 -53.74 -45.41
C PRO A 170 -9.39 -54.32 -45.92
N VAL A 171 -9.28 -55.66 -45.95
CA VAL A 171 -8.13 -56.38 -46.50
C VAL A 171 -8.02 -56.16 -48.02
N GLU A 172 -9.15 -56.14 -48.72
CA GLU A 172 -9.22 -55.86 -50.16
C GLU A 172 -10.07 -54.63 -50.45
N HIS A 173 -9.53 -53.74 -51.28
CA HIS A 173 -10.17 -52.47 -51.60
C HIS A 173 -10.93 -52.52 -52.92
N THR A 174 -12.26 -52.43 -52.84
CA THR A 174 -13.12 -52.08 -53.97
C THR A 174 -12.99 -50.61 -54.37
N ARG A 175 -13.40 -50.24 -55.60
CA ARG A 175 -13.40 -48.82 -56.06
C ARG A 175 -14.14 -47.88 -55.08
N LYS A 176 -15.25 -48.34 -54.49
CA LYS A 176 -16.04 -47.59 -53.50
C LYS A 176 -15.27 -47.36 -52.20
N THR A 177 -14.63 -48.39 -51.65
CA THR A 177 -13.84 -48.25 -50.41
C THR A 177 -12.61 -47.36 -50.60
N ARG A 178 -11.99 -47.37 -51.79
CA ARG A 178 -10.91 -46.42 -52.12
C ARG A 178 -11.40 -44.97 -52.16
N ALA A 179 -12.59 -44.72 -52.70
CA ALA A 179 -13.19 -43.38 -52.70
C ALA A 179 -13.47 -42.90 -51.26
N LEU A 180 -14.11 -43.76 -50.44
CA LEU A 180 -14.37 -43.46 -49.03
C LEU A 180 -13.10 -43.22 -48.21
N LEU A 181 -12.00 -43.92 -48.53
CA LEU A 181 -10.73 -43.74 -47.83
C LEU A 181 -10.09 -42.38 -48.16
N LYS A 182 -10.22 -41.92 -49.42
CA LYS A 182 -9.82 -40.56 -49.82
C LYS A 182 -10.65 -39.49 -49.10
N GLU A 183 -11.96 -39.68 -49.03
CA GLU A 183 -12.86 -38.77 -48.29
C GLU A 183 -12.53 -38.74 -46.80
N ALA A 184 -12.28 -39.90 -46.19
CA ALA A 184 -11.89 -40.00 -44.78
C ALA A 184 -10.54 -39.32 -44.50
N ALA A 185 -9.54 -39.52 -45.38
CA ALA A 185 -8.25 -38.83 -45.30
C ALA A 185 -8.43 -37.31 -45.39
N ALA A 186 -9.22 -36.83 -46.36
CA ALA A 186 -9.51 -35.40 -46.51
C ALA A 186 -10.25 -34.82 -45.28
N ALA A 187 -11.16 -35.59 -44.66
CA ALA A 187 -11.84 -35.16 -43.44
C ALA A 187 -10.90 -35.07 -42.24
N VAL A 188 -9.95 -36.00 -42.10
CA VAL A 188 -8.92 -35.94 -41.05
C VAL A 188 -8.00 -34.74 -41.30
N ASP A 189 -7.59 -34.50 -42.53
CA ASP A 189 -6.76 -33.35 -42.91
C ASP A 189 -7.47 -32.03 -42.63
N ALA A 190 -8.74 -31.90 -43.01
CA ALA A 190 -9.55 -30.74 -42.66
C ALA A 190 -9.60 -30.51 -41.15
N SER A 191 -9.78 -31.56 -40.34
CA SER A 191 -9.77 -31.43 -38.88
C SER A 191 -8.41 -31.03 -38.31
N LEU A 192 -7.31 -31.49 -38.92
CA LEU A 192 -5.96 -31.09 -38.53
C LEU A 192 -5.71 -29.62 -38.85
N GLU A 193 -6.14 -29.15 -40.02
CA GLU A 193 -6.00 -27.74 -40.41
C GLU A 193 -6.89 -26.82 -39.59
N GLU A 194 -8.13 -27.21 -39.30
CA GLU A 194 -9.02 -26.48 -38.40
C GLU A 194 -8.38 -26.32 -37.02
N ARG A 195 -7.80 -27.40 -36.48
CA ARG A 195 -7.11 -27.34 -35.19
C ARG A 195 -5.91 -26.40 -35.23
N ARG A 196 -5.09 -26.46 -36.30
CA ARG A 196 -3.96 -25.54 -36.48
C ARG A 196 -4.39 -24.08 -36.54
N ARG A 197 -5.50 -23.78 -37.21
CA ARG A 197 -6.08 -22.42 -37.25
C ARG A 197 -6.49 -21.97 -35.85
N ALA A 198 -7.22 -22.81 -35.12
CA ALA A 198 -7.62 -22.52 -33.75
C ALA A 198 -6.41 -22.31 -32.82
N ASP A 199 -5.36 -23.14 -32.93
CA ASP A 199 -4.14 -22.97 -32.15
C ASP A 199 -3.41 -21.66 -32.53
N ALA A 200 -3.42 -21.27 -33.80
CA ALA A 200 -2.84 -20.00 -34.26
C ALA A 200 -3.61 -18.77 -33.74
N GLU A 201 -4.93 -18.85 -33.67
CA GLU A 201 -5.79 -17.84 -33.04
C GLU A 201 -5.51 -17.74 -31.54
N ALA A 202 -5.43 -18.86 -30.84
CA ALA A 202 -5.10 -18.89 -29.41
C ALA A 202 -3.71 -18.27 -29.12
N VAL A 203 -2.72 -18.48 -29.99
CA VAL A 203 -1.41 -17.81 -29.86
C VAL A 203 -1.53 -16.30 -30.02
N LYS A 204 -2.35 -15.81 -30.96
CA LYS A 204 -2.60 -14.38 -31.14
C LYS A 204 -3.31 -13.78 -29.92
N GLU A 205 -4.25 -14.50 -29.32
CA GLU A 205 -4.93 -14.07 -28.09
C GLU A 205 -3.93 -13.94 -26.92
N ILE A 206 -3.03 -14.91 -26.75
CA ILE A 206 -1.96 -14.85 -25.74
C ILE A 206 -1.05 -13.63 -25.99
N GLU A 207 -0.73 -13.32 -27.24
CA GLU A 207 0.04 -12.13 -27.61
C GLU A 207 -0.69 -10.83 -27.29
N ALA A 208 -1.98 -10.77 -27.63
CA ALA A 208 -2.84 -9.63 -27.34
C ALA A 208 -2.95 -9.39 -25.82
N GLU A 209 -3.13 -10.44 -25.01
CA GLU A 209 -3.17 -10.33 -23.55
C GLU A 209 -1.88 -9.72 -22.97
N VAL A 210 -0.72 -10.12 -23.48
CA VAL A 210 0.58 -9.59 -23.02
C VAL A 210 0.74 -8.14 -23.45
N ALA A 211 0.41 -7.82 -24.70
CA ALA A 211 0.48 -6.47 -25.24
C ALA A 211 -0.46 -5.52 -24.48
N GLU A 212 -1.69 -5.95 -24.19
CA GLU A 212 -2.65 -5.18 -23.41
C GLU A 212 -2.15 -4.91 -21.99
N LYS A 213 -1.61 -5.93 -21.30
CA LYS A 213 -1.04 -5.76 -19.97
C LYS A 213 0.17 -4.81 -19.98
N ALA A 214 1.00 -4.86 -21.03
CA ALA A 214 2.11 -3.93 -21.20
C ALA A 214 1.62 -2.50 -21.44
N ALA A 215 0.64 -2.30 -22.31
CA ALA A 215 0.05 -0.99 -22.62
C ALA A 215 -0.63 -0.37 -21.38
N ARG A 216 -1.39 -1.15 -20.62
CA ARG A 216 -2.01 -0.68 -19.35
C ARG A 216 -0.96 -0.20 -18.34
N ARG A 217 0.19 -0.88 -18.26
CA ARG A 217 1.30 -0.46 -17.39
C ARG A 217 1.96 0.82 -17.88
N GLN A 218 2.21 0.93 -19.19
CA GLN A 218 2.76 2.15 -19.78
C GLN A 218 1.84 3.34 -19.54
N ALA A 219 0.54 3.21 -19.83
CA ALA A 219 -0.44 4.27 -19.56
C ALA A 219 -0.46 4.70 -18.08
N THR A 220 -0.37 3.75 -17.14
CA THR A 220 -0.30 4.05 -15.70
C THR A 220 0.98 4.79 -15.34
N ARG A 221 2.11 4.45 -15.99
CA ARG A 221 3.39 5.14 -15.80
C ARG A 221 3.34 6.56 -16.35
N ASP A 222 2.83 6.74 -17.56
CA ASP A 222 2.70 8.04 -18.22
C ASP A 222 1.79 8.97 -17.41
N GLN A 223 0.67 8.45 -16.87
CA GLN A 223 -0.20 9.21 -15.96
C GLN A 223 0.55 9.67 -14.70
N ARG A 224 1.34 8.80 -14.08
CA ARG A 224 2.15 9.17 -12.90
C ARG A 224 3.23 10.21 -13.22
N GLU A 225 3.84 10.11 -14.40
CA GLU A 225 4.83 11.09 -14.87
C GLU A 225 4.17 12.45 -15.14
N GLN A 226 2.97 12.47 -15.74
CA GLN A 226 2.17 13.68 -15.95
C GLN A 226 1.72 14.32 -14.62
N GLU A 227 1.23 13.53 -13.66
CA GLU A 227 0.85 14.02 -12.32
C GLU A 227 2.05 14.61 -11.57
N ARG A 228 3.25 14.02 -11.72
CA ARG A 228 4.49 14.56 -11.15
C ARG A 228 4.88 15.89 -11.80
N ALA A 229 4.88 15.95 -13.13
CA ALA A 229 5.17 17.18 -13.87
C ALA A 229 4.20 18.32 -13.51
N ALA A 230 2.92 18.01 -13.32
CA ALA A 230 1.92 18.98 -12.89
C ALA A 230 2.17 19.50 -11.45
N ARG A 231 2.61 18.65 -10.53
CA ARG A 231 2.97 19.05 -9.15
C ARG A 231 4.23 19.91 -9.10
N GLU A 232 5.22 19.61 -9.92
CA GLU A 232 6.46 20.39 -9.99
C GLU A 232 6.26 21.74 -10.70
N GLY A 233 5.36 21.81 -11.70
CA GLY A 233 5.00 23.04 -12.40
C GLY A 233 4.06 23.97 -11.62
N GLY A 234 3.19 23.43 -10.75
CA GLY A 234 2.23 24.21 -9.96
C GLY A 234 2.78 24.83 -8.67
N GLY A 235 3.96 24.41 -8.20
CA GLY A 235 4.55 24.87 -6.93
C GLY A 235 5.33 26.19 -6.97
N GLY A 236 5.39 26.86 -8.12
CA GLY A 236 6.19 28.08 -8.34
C GLY A 236 5.53 29.42 -7.97
N GLY A 237 4.24 29.45 -7.58
CA GLY A 237 3.50 30.69 -7.34
C GLY A 237 3.01 30.80 -5.90
N GLY A 238 3.86 31.23 -4.96
CA GLY A 238 3.44 31.42 -3.57
C GLY A 238 4.57 31.77 -2.62
N GLY A 239 5.27 32.88 -2.87
CA GLY A 239 6.36 33.35 -2.02
C GLY A 239 6.83 34.73 -2.43
N GLY A 240 5.95 35.73 -2.31
CA GLY A 240 6.28 37.13 -2.60
C GLY A 240 5.14 38.04 -2.14
N GLY A 241 5.14 38.38 -0.85
CA GLY A 241 4.25 39.33 -0.19
C GLY A 241 4.88 39.75 1.12
#